data_AF-A0A8H9ZBV8-F1
#
_entry.id   AF-A0A8H9ZBV8-F1
#
_cell.length_a   1.000
_cell.length_b   1.000
_cell.length_c   1.000
_cell.angle_alpha   90.00
_cell.angle_beta   90.00
_cell.angle_gamma   90.00
#
_symmetry.space_group_name_H-M   'P 1'
#
loop_
_entity.id
_entity.type
_entity.pdbx_description
1 polymer ?
#
loop_
_entity_poly.entity_id
_entity_poly.type
_entity_poly.pdbx_seq_one_letter_code
_entity_poly.pdbx_strand_id
1 'polypeptide(L)'
;MTSHPLRVATLLLALGSATGCTALGKIGQVVMDPSIPVGALSDQPTEVAFSLHASPTINTNPHSLDATVPGETLEPTPYAVSLRAGDPLALTEQVAGLLEHLQALFPAMSPVEPNDQQAPAHSPTEHEGPGSYDAEDVQFDVATPSQKATPSIATPVAIKILQLRDDSLLRNSLYTQLDQDLAKALRSTYIRDDDYLLAPGQFKFVRFEPIAADTRFIAVIAKFNDITNADWRQVIRIAPRGRQVVLAVTLDGMQILLQEES
;
A
#
# COMPACT_ATOMS: atom_id res chain seq x y z
N MET A 1 32.00 61.57 61.44
CA MET A 1 32.25 61.07 60.07
C MET A 1 33.04 59.78 60.18
N THR A 2 32.40 58.60 60.03
CA THR A 2 33.05 57.33 59.65
C THR A 2 31.95 56.37 59.23
N SER A 3 31.83 56.21 57.91
CA SER A 3 30.83 55.41 57.19
C SER A 3 31.10 53.91 57.28
N HIS A 4 30.04 53.12 57.45
CA HIS A 4 30.03 51.64 57.41
C HIS A 4 30.14 51.11 55.97
N PRO A 5 31.25 50.48 55.54
CA PRO A 5 31.35 49.89 54.20
C PRO A 5 30.88 48.42 54.16
N LEU A 6 30.59 47.79 55.30
CA LEU A 6 30.45 46.33 55.38
C LEU A 6 29.02 45.79 55.17
N ARG A 7 27.99 46.65 55.11
CA ARG A 7 26.60 46.21 54.88
C ARG A 7 26.15 46.25 53.41
N VAL A 8 26.93 46.88 52.53
CA VAL A 8 26.61 46.98 51.09
C VAL A 8 27.14 45.78 50.30
N ALA A 9 28.19 45.11 50.80
CA ALA A 9 28.80 43.97 50.12
C ALA A 9 27.94 42.68 50.17
N THR A 10 27.05 42.54 51.16
CA THR A 10 26.17 41.36 51.28
C THR A 10 24.86 41.49 50.51
N LEU A 11 24.48 42.70 50.04
CA LEU A 11 23.29 42.88 49.19
C LEU A 11 23.61 42.66 47.70
N LEU A 12 24.87 42.79 47.29
CA LEU A 12 25.31 42.56 45.90
C LEU A 12 25.61 41.09 45.58
N LEU A 13 25.72 40.21 46.58
CA LEU A 13 25.95 38.79 46.39
C LEU A 13 24.66 37.93 46.35
N ALA A 14 23.49 38.57 46.36
CA ALA A 14 22.18 37.89 46.41
C ALA A 14 21.38 37.98 45.09
N LEU A 15 21.96 38.50 44.00
CA LEU A 15 21.30 38.60 42.68
C LEU A 15 21.83 37.59 41.65
N GLY A 16 22.71 36.66 42.03
CA GLY A 16 23.35 35.71 41.11
C GLY A 16 22.61 34.38 40.88
N SER A 17 21.49 34.13 41.56
CA SER A 17 20.74 32.87 41.42
C SER A 17 19.42 33.07 40.66
N ALA A 18 19.48 33.74 39.51
CA ALA A 18 18.45 33.61 38.50
C ALA A 18 18.91 32.55 37.48
N THR A 19 18.82 31.28 37.88
CA THR A 19 18.86 30.13 36.96
C THR A 19 17.64 30.19 36.06
N GLY A 20 17.73 31.01 35.01
CA GLY A 20 16.70 31.24 34.00
C GLY A 20 17.28 31.11 32.59
N CYS A 21 18.01 30.03 32.31
CA CYS A 21 18.59 29.77 31.00
C CYS A 21 17.84 28.64 30.27
N THR A 22 16.72 28.94 29.61
CA THR A 22 16.20 28.13 28.47
C THR A 22 15.48 28.94 27.38
N ALA A 23 15.27 30.25 27.55
CA ALA A 23 14.46 31.04 26.61
C ALA A 23 15.25 31.76 25.50
N LEU A 24 16.58 31.92 25.61
CA LEU A 24 17.36 32.76 24.69
C LEU A 24 17.77 32.09 23.37
N GLY A 25 17.75 30.76 23.28
CA GLY A 25 18.17 30.05 22.05
C GLY A 25 17.12 30.02 20.94
N LYS A 26 15.83 29.93 21.29
CA LYS A 26 14.74 29.75 20.31
C LYS A 26 14.29 31.04 19.62
N ILE A 27 14.49 32.20 20.25
CA ILE A 27 14.12 33.50 19.65
C ILE A 27 14.94 33.85 18.41
N GLY A 28 16.22 33.43 18.35
CA GLY A 28 17.07 33.67 17.18
C GLY A 28 16.76 32.77 15.97
N GLN A 29 16.28 31.54 16.20
CA GLN A 29 15.95 30.59 15.14
C GLN A 29 14.64 30.94 14.41
N VAL A 30 13.63 31.45 15.13
CA VAL A 30 12.31 31.81 14.55
C VAL A 30 12.42 33.00 13.58
N VAL A 31 13.39 33.91 13.79
CA VAL A 31 13.63 35.05 12.90
C VAL A 31 14.30 34.61 11.59
N MET A 32 15.05 33.51 11.60
CA MET A 32 15.79 32.99 10.43
C MET A 32 14.99 31.98 9.60
N ASP A 33 14.00 31.31 10.21
CA ASP A 33 13.05 30.44 9.52
C ASP A 33 11.64 30.58 10.15
N PRO A 34 10.77 31.44 9.58
CA PRO A 34 9.44 31.69 10.12
C PRO A 34 8.48 30.49 9.96
N SER A 35 8.93 29.37 9.37
CA SER A 35 8.15 28.13 9.26
C SER A 35 8.25 27.23 10.49
N ILE A 36 9.06 27.58 11.50
CA ILE A 36 9.13 26.83 12.77
C ILE A 36 7.94 27.18 13.67
N PRO A 37 7.09 26.21 14.07
CA PRO A 37 5.94 26.48 14.94
C PRO A 37 6.38 26.99 16.30
N VAL A 38 5.82 28.12 16.72
CA VAL A 38 6.02 28.70 18.06
C VAL A 38 4.88 28.30 19.00
N GLY A 39 5.21 27.73 20.16
CA GLY A 39 4.22 27.28 21.16
C GLY A 39 4.40 25.82 21.56
N ALA A 40 3.74 25.41 22.66
CA ALA A 40 3.73 24.01 23.07
C ALA A 40 2.97 23.16 22.04
N LEU A 41 3.34 21.88 21.89
CA LEU A 41 2.67 20.99 20.92
C LEU A 41 1.15 20.99 21.11
N SER A 42 0.67 21.02 22.37
CA SER A 42 -0.74 21.12 22.76
C SER A 42 -1.51 22.30 22.15
N ASP A 43 -0.80 23.39 21.83
CA ASP A 43 -1.39 24.61 21.28
C ASP A 43 -1.35 24.65 19.75
N GLN A 44 -0.55 23.77 19.14
CA GLN A 44 -0.43 23.65 17.69
C GLN A 44 -1.65 22.90 17.11
N PRO A 45 -2.11 23.27 15.90
CA PRO A 45 -3.07 22.46 15.16
C PRO A 45 -2.56 21.03 15.03
N THR A 46 -3.48 20.07 15.13
CA THR A 46 -3.08 18.69 14.86
C THR A 46 -2.64 18.56 13.41
N GLU A 47 -1.51 17.91 13.18
CA GLU A 47 -1.06 17.59 11.82
C GLU A 47 -1.34 16.12 11.51
N VAL A 48 -1.83 15.88 10.30
CA VAL A 48 -2.17 14.53 9.83
C VAL A 48 -1.38 14.23 8.57
N ALA A 49 -0.71 13.09 8.56
CA ALA A 49 -0.18 12.47 7.35
C ALA A 49 -1.03 11.26 6.98
N PHE A 50 -1.01 10.87 5.70
CA PHE A 50 -1.76 9.71 5.22
C PHE A 50 -0.85 8.70 4.51
N SER A 51 -0.93 7.43 4.90
CA SER A 51 -0.37 6.31 4.15
C SER A 51 -1.51 5.64 3.37
N LEU A 52 -1.55 5.90 2.06
CA LEU A 52 -2.58 5.39 1.16
C LEU A 52 -2.05 4.13 0.48
N HIS A 53 -2.80 3.03 0.58
CA HIS A 53 -2.44 1.75 -0.03
C HIS A 53 -3.65 1.11 -0.71
N ALA A 54 -3.51 0.73 -1.97
CA ALA A 54 -4.53 0.01 -2.71
C ALA A 54 -4.05 -1.41 -3.03
N SER A 55 -4.83 -2.44 -2.70
CA SER A 55 -4.45 -3.82 -2.99
C SER A 55 -4.38 -4.10 -4.50
N PRO A 56 -3.61 -5.11 -4.95
CA PRO A 56 -3.49 -5.44 -6.37
C PRO A 56 -4.80 -5.90 -7.01
N THR A 57 -5.76 -6.35 -6.20
CA THR A 57 -7.09 -6.85 -6.61
C THR A 57 -8.19 -5.80 -6.40
N ILE A 58 -7.81 -4.53 -6.20
CA ILE A 58 -8.75 -3.47 -5.86
C ILE A 58 -9.74 -3.16 -6.99
N ASN A 59 -10.97 -2.79 -6.60
CA ASN A 59 -11.98 -2.26 -7.50
C ASN A 59 -12.16 -3.13 -8.76
N THR A 60 -12.19 -4.43 -8.52
CA THR A 60 -12.26 -5.43 -9.57
C THR A 60 -13.62 -5.36 -10.27
N ASN A 61 -13.64 -5.41 -11.60
CA ASN A 61 -14.91 -5.45 -12.34
C ASN A 61 -15.44 -6.89 -12.45
N PRO A 62 -16.61 -7.23 -11.85
CA PRO A 62 -17.20 -8.57 -11.94
C PRO A 62 -17.70 -8.92 -13.35
N HIS A 63 -17.92 -7.91 -14.18
CA HIS A 63 -18.24 -8.03 -15.60
C HIS A 63 -17.04 -7.64 -16.47
N SER A 64 -15.81 -7.88 -16.00
CA SER A 64 -14.66 -7.89 -16.90
C SER A 64 -15.00 -8.90 -17.99
N LEU A 65 -15.44 -8.41 -19.15
CA LEU A 65 -15.52 -9.20 -20.36
C LEU A 65 -14.19 -9.91 -20.46
N ASP A 66 -14.20 -11.20 -20.79
CA ASP A 66 -12.97 -11.89 -21.14
C ASP A 66 -12.14 -10.91 -21.96
N ALA A 67 -11.00 -10.47 -21.42
CA ALA A 67 -9.92 -10.06 -22.26
C ALA A 67 -9.50 -11.36 -22.96
N THR A 68 -10.33 -11.80 -23.89
CA THR A 68 -9.86 -12.38 -25.13
C THR A 68 -9.06 -11.23 -25.72
N VAL A 69 -7.82 -11.09 -25.26
CA VAL A 69 -6.74 -10.71 -26.14
C VAL A 69 -6.90 -11.68 -27.30
N PRO A 70 -7.33 -11.24 -28.50
CA PRO A 70 -7.39 -12.14 -29.63
C PRO A 70 -5.94 -12.52 -29.92
N GLY A 71 -5.51 -13.67 -29.42
CA GLY A 71 -4.14 -14.14 -29.54
C GLY A 71 -3.16 -13.59 -28.50
N GLU A 72 -3.42 -13.82 -27.21
CA GLU A 72 -2.35 -14.41 -26.39
C GLU A 72 -2.84 -15.78 -25.93
N THR A 73 -2.97 -16.71 -26.89
CA THR A 73 -2.15 -17.91 -26.77
C THR A 73 -0.76 -17.39 -26.45
N LEU A 74 -0.44 -17.26 -25.15
CA LEU A 74 0.92 -17.50 -24.74
C LEU A 74 1.18 -18.88 -25.31
N GLU A 75 1.74 -18.90 -26.53
CA GLU A 75 2.44 -20.05 -27.10
C GLU A 75 3.04 -20.73 -25.89
N PRO A 76 2.61 -21.96 -25.55
CA PRO A 76 2.97 -22.59 -24.30
C PRO A 76 4.47 -22.45 -24.21
N THR A 77 4.92 -21.49 -23.38
CA THR A 77 6.35 -21.28 -23.26
C THR A 77 6.83 -22.63 -22.82
N PRO A 78 7.90 -23.20 -23.41
CA PRO A 78 8.27 -24.60 -23.23
C PRO A 78 8.53 -25.00 -21.76
N TYR A 79 8.41 -24.06 -20.83
CA TYR A 79 8.63 -24.15 -19.40
C TYR A 79 7.38 -23.88 -18.53
N ALA A 80 6.18 -23.73 -19.09
CA ALA A 80 4.95 -23.52 -18.30
C ALA A 80 4.26 -24.85 -17.93
N VAL A 81 4.06 -25.10 -16.62
CA VAL A 81 3.41 -26.32 -16.10
C VAL A 81 2.27 -25.95 -15.14
N SER A 82 1.10 -26.58 -15.29
CA SER A 82 -0.06 -26.41 -14.41
C SER A 82 -0.45 -27.76 -13.79
N LEU A 83 -0.31 -27.90 -12.46
CA LEU A 83 -0.63 -29.13 -11.70
C LEU A 83 -2.02 -29.01 -11.04
N ARG A 84 -2.86 -30.03 -11.17
CA ARG A 84 -4.19 -30.09 -10.54
C ARG A 84 -4.49 -31.53 -10.12
N ALA A 85 -4.88 -31.72 -8.86
CA ALA A 85 -5.23 -33.01 -8.31
C ALA A 85 -6.51 -32.94 -7.47
N GLY A 86 -7.26 -34.04 -7.42
CA GLY A 86 -8.50 -34.16 -6.66
C GLY A 86 -8.29 -34.44 -5.16
N ASP A 87 -7.06 -34.83 -4.79
CA ASP A 87 -6.68 -35.14 -3.41
C ASP A 87 -5.16 -34.93 -3.19
N PRO A 88 -4.70 -34.85 -1.92
CA PRO A 88 -3.30 -34.56 -1.61
C PRO A 88 -2.31 -35.64 -2.04
N LEU A 89 -2.73 -36.91 -2.10
CA LEU A 89 -1.87 -38.02 -2.50
C LEU A 89 -1.60 -37.94 -4.02
N ALA A 90 -2.67 -37.75 -4.81
CA ALA A 90 -2.57 -37.54 -6.25
C ALA A 90 -1.73 -36.30 -6.61
N LEU A 91 -1.80 -35.23 -5.80
CA LEU A 91 -0.93 -34.07 -6.01
C LEU A 91 0.55 -34.43 -5.82
N THR A 92 0.84 -35.20 -4.79
CA THR A 92 2.22 -35.59 -4.45
C THR A 92 2.83 -36.47 -5.53
N GLU A 93 2.06 -37.39 -6.10
CA GLU A 93 2.48 -38.23 -7.23
C GLU A 93 2.78 -37.39 -8.49
N GLN A 94 1.93 -36.40 -8.81
CA GLN A 94 2.17 -35.52 -9.94
C GLN A 94 3.40 -34.62 -9.76
N VAL A 95 3.60 -34.09 -8.55
CA VAL A 95 4.80 -33.30 -8.23
C VAL A 95 6.06 -34.16 -8.30
N ALA A 96 6.02 -35.41 -7.82
CA ALA A 96 7.14 -36.35 -7.89
C ALA A 96 7.49 -36.70 -9.34
N GLY A 97 6.51 -36.99 -10.18
CA GLY A 97 6.73 -37.27 -11.61
C GLY A 97 7.32 -36.07 -12.36
N LEU A 98 6.86 -34.86 -12.05
CA LEU A 98 7.42 -33.64 -12.64
C LEU A 98 8.90 -33.45 -12.23
N LEU A 99 9.22 -33.68 -10.95
CA LEU A 99 10.59 -33.56 -10.45
C LEU A 99 11.52 -34.53 -11.18
N GLU A 100 11.11 -35.79 -11.32
CA GLU A 100 11.90 -36.83 -11.99
C GLU A 100 12.13 -36.51 -13.47
N HIS A 101 11.10 -36.00 -14.15
CA HIS A 101 11.21 -35.55 -15.54
C HIS A 101 12.20 -34.38 -15.70
N LEU A 102 12.14 -33.38 -14.80
CA LEU A 102 13.08 -32.25 -14.83
C LEU A 102 14.52 -32.68 -14.52
N GLN A 103 14.71 -33.66 -13.65
CA GLN A 103 16.02 -34.19 -13.28
C GLN A 103 16.64 -35.05 -14.38
N ALA A 104 15.80 -35.73 -15.19
CA ALA A 104 16.22 -36.44 -16.39
C ALA A 104 16.62 -35.50 -17.54
N LEU A 105 15.89 -34.40 -17.71
CA LEU A 105 16.18 -33.40 -18.75
C LEU A 105 17.36 -32.47 -18.38
N PHE A 106 17.52 -32.18 -17.10
CA PHE A 106 18.57 -31.30 -16.58
C PHE A 106 19.28 -31.99 -15.42
N PRO A 107 20.10 -33.03 -15.70
CA PRO A 107 20.89 -33.67 -14.65
C PRO A 107 21.75 -32.60 -13.98
N ALA A 108 21.69 -32.54 -12.65
CA ALA A 108 22.37 -31.51 -11.88
C ALA A 108 23.88 -31.52 -12.18
N MET A 109 24.34 -30.55 -12.97
CA MET A 109 25.77 -30.30 -13.17
C MET A 109 26.30 -29.53 -11.95
N SER A 110 26.88 -30.25 -11.01
CA SER A 110 27.78 -29.66 -10.01
C SER A 110 29.11 -29.29 -10.67
N PRO A 111 29.70 -28.10 -10.39
CA PRO A 111 31.00 -27.73 -10.96
C PRO A 111 32.19 -28.50 -10.30
N VAL A 112 32.94 -29.29 -11.11
CA VAL A 112 34.39 -29.15 -11.46
C VAL A 112 35.40 -29.17 -10.26
N GLU A 113 36.38 -30.09 -10.03
CA GLU A 113 37.52 -30.68 -10.83
C GLU A 113 38.36 -31.71 -9.96
N PRO A 114 39.48 -32.37 -10.39
CA PRO A 114 40.23 -32.34 -11.68
C PRO A 114 40.61 -33.70 -12.32
N ASN A 115 40.80 -33.65 -13.64
CA ASN A 115 41.79 -34.32 -14.52
C ASN A 115 42.51 -35.62 -14.05
N ASP A 116 42.35 -36.71 -14.84
CA ASP A 116 43.49 -37.32 -15.54
C ASP A 116 43.07 -38.31 -16.66
N GLN A 117 43.63 -38.04 -17.85
CA GLN A 117 44.11 -38.98 -18.87
C GLN A 117 43.20 -39.46 -20.02
N GLN A 118 43.67 -39.04 -21.20
CA GLN A 118 43.75 -39.75 -22.48
C GLN A 118 42.63 -39.56 -23.52
N ALA A 119 42.85 -38.61 -24.43
CA ALA A 119 42.40 -38.70 -25.82
C ALA A 119 43.25 -39.76 -26.56
N PRO A 120 42.77 -40.39 -27.66
CA PRO A 120 42.68 -39.65 -28.91
C PRO A 120 41.51 -40.00 -29.85
N ALA A 121 41.01 -38.94 -30.47
CA ALA A 121 40.84 -38.75 -31.91
C ALA A 121 39.66 -39.38 -32.71
N HIS A 122 39.12 -38.49 -33.54
CA HIS A 122 38.35 -38.64 -34.76
C HIS A 122 36.82 -38.73 -34.65
N SER A 123 36.21 -37.63 -35.10
CA SER A 123 34.80 -37.49 -35.48
C SER A 123 34.43 -38.45 -36.61
N PRO A 124 33.14 -38.81 -36.68
CA PRO A 124 32.42 -38.60 -37.91
C PRO A 124 31.19 -37.73 -37.67
N THR A 125 31.09 -36.67 -38.46
CA THR A 125 29.84 -35.98 -38.74
C THR A 125 28.91 -36.94 -39.46
N GLU A 126 27.74 -37.23 -38.88
CA GLU A 126 26.60 -37.75 -39.64
C GLU A 126 25.36 -36.91 -39.31
N HIS A 127 24.76 -36.38 -40.38
CA HIS A 127 23.48 -35.71 -40.40
C HIS A 127 22.37 -36.72 -40.09
N GLU A 128 21.62 -36.52 -39.01
CA GLU A 128 20.27 -37.06 -38.88
C GLU A 128 19.27 -35.90 -38.93
N GLY A 129 18.45 -35.90 -39.99
CA GLY A 129 17.40 -34.93 -40.22
C GLY A 129 16.26 -35.05 -39.21
N PRO A 130 15.35 -34.06 -39.16
CA PRO A 130 14.26 -34.05 -38.20
C PRO A 130 13.30 -35.22 -38.48
N GLY A 131 13.33 -36.21 -37.58
CA GLY A 131 12.43 -37.36 -37.56
C GLY A 131 11.05 -37.02 -37.00
N SER A 132 10.04 -37.69 -37.54
CA SER A 132 8.61 -37.56 -37.25
C SER A 132 8.26 -37.81 -35.78
N TYR A 133 7.37 -37.00 -35.22
CA TYR A 133 6.73 -37.25 -33.93
C TYR A 133 5.42 -38.03 -34.12
N ASP A 134 5.52 -39.27 -34.59
CA ASP A 134 4.42 -40.24 -34.45
C ASP A 134 4.69 -41.07 -33.20
N ALA A 135 4.32 -40.53 -32.04
CA ALA A 135 4.04 -41.34 -30.87
C ALA A 135 2.52 -41.49 -30.79
N GLU A 136 2.03 -42.63 -31.29
CA GLU A 136 0.68 -43.11 -31.02
C GLU A 136 0.51 -43.32 -29.50
N ASP A 137 -0.71 -43.04 -29.04
CA ASP A 137 -1.26 -43.30 -27.70
C ASP A 137 -1.04 -42.21 -26.63
N VAL A 138 -1.64 -41.03 -26.84
CA VAL A 138 -2.20 -40.23 -25.74
C VAL A 138 -3.57 -39.71 -26.13
N GLN A 139 -4.61 -40.39 -25.64
CA GLN A 139 -6.00 -39.94 -25.81
C GLN A 139 -6.29 -38.83 -24.79
N PHE A 140 -6.28 -37.57 -25.25
CA PHE A 140 -6.71 -36.44 -24.44
C PHE A 140 -8.24 -36.37 -24.45
N ASP A 141 -8.88 -36.98 -23.45
CA ASP A 141 -10.27 -36.67 -23.13
C ASP A 141 -10.35 -35.22 -22.64
N VAL A 142 -10.75 -34.33 -23.54
CA VAL A 142 -11.12 -32.96 -23.20
C VAL A 142 -12.45 -33.01 -22.46
N ALA A 143 -12.39 -33.20 -21.15
CA ALA A 143 -13.49 -32.79 -20.29
C ALA A 143 -13.58 -31.26 -20.39
N THR A 144 -14.68 -30.77 -20.98
CA THR A 144 -15.02 -29.35 -21.02
C THR A 144 -14.86 -28.77 -19.61
N PRO A 145 -13.92 -27.83 -19.37
CA PRO A 145 -13.80 -27.24 -18.05
C PRO A 145 -15.02 -26.36 -17.83
N SER A 146 -15.94 -26.82 -16.98
CA SER A 146 -16.94 -25.96 -16.36
C SER A 146 -16.20 -24.83 -15.64
N GLN A 147 -16.37 -23.62 -16.19
CA GLN A 147 -16.16 -22.34 -15.54
C GLN A 147 -14.71 -22.05 -15.08
N LYS A 148 -13.87 -21.63 -16.04
CA LYS A 148 -12.70 -20.79 -15.73
C LYS A 148 -13.17 -19.61 -14.88
N ALA A 149 -12.63 -19.45 -13.68
CA ALA A 149 -12.69 -18.18 -12.97
C ALA A 149 -11.99 -17.14 -13.85
N THR A 150 -12.75 -16.20 -14.40
CA THR A 150 -12.26 -15.09 -15.19
C THR A 150 -11.20 -14.32 -14.40
N PRO A 151 -10.01 -14.01 -14.96
CA PRO A 151 -9.08 -13.10 -14.32
C PRO A 151 -9.77 -11.75 -14.23
N SER A 152 -10.13 -11.39 -13.02
CA SER A 152 -10.91 -10.21 -12.75
C SER A 152 -9.97 -9.00 -12.77
N ILE A 153 -10.22 -8.05 -13.67
CA ILE A 153 -9.28 -6.95 -13.92
C ILE A 153 -9.46 -5.91 -12.81
N ALA A 154 -8.39 -5.71 -12.03
CA ALA A 154 -8.32 -4.64 -11.04
C ALA A 154 -8.23 -3.28 -11.73
N THR A 155 -8.97 -2.29 -11.22
CA THR A 155 -9.04 -0.96 -11.83
C THR A 155 -8.65 0.13 -10.84
N PRO A 156 -8.17 1.30 -11.30
CA PRO A 156 -7.89 2.42 -10.42
C PRO A 156 -9.12 2.82 -9.60
N VAL A 157 -8.89 3.29 -8.38
CA VAL A 157 -9.93 3.75 -7.45
C VAL A 157 -9.67 5.19 -7.05
N ALA A 158 -10.69 6.03 -7.18
CA ALA A 158 -10.66 7.40 -6.68
C ALA A 158 -11.13 7.43 -5.23
N ILE A 159 -10.42 8.14 -4.38
CA ILE A 159 -10.77 8.35 -2.98
C ILE A 159 -10.82 9.84 -2.65
N LYS A 160 -11.72 10.22 -1.75
CA LYS A 160 -11.77 11.56 -1.15
C LYS A 160 -11.54 11.43 0.34
N ILE A 161 -10.60 12.21 0.87
CA ILE A 161 -10.39 12.34 2.31
C ILE A 161 -11.10 13.62 2.75
N LEU A 162 -11.97 13.52 3.75
CA LEU A 162 -12.84 14.60 4.22
C LEU A 162 -12.46 15.00 5.64
N GLN A 163 -12.40 16.30 5.89
CA GLN A 163 -12.38 16.86 7.24
C GLN A 163 -13.80 17.30 7.62
N LEU A 164 -14.30 16.79 8.74
CA LEU A 164 -15.67 17.00 9.18
C LEU A 164 -15.75 17.49 10.62
N ARG A 165 -16.74 18.34 10.87
CA ARG A 165 -17.14 18.76 12.22
C ARG A 165 -17.94 17.68 12.95
N ASP A 166 -18.77 16.95 12.20
CA ASP A 166 -19.64 15.87 12.68
C ASP A 166 -19.82 14.81 11.59
N ASP A 167 -19.93 13.53 11.97
CA ASP A 167 -20.03 12.39 11.05
C ASP A 167 -21.47 11.96 10.76
N SER A 168 -22.47 12.48 11.47
CA SER A 168 -23.87 12.06 11.36
C SER A 168 -24.42 12.20 9.95
N LEU A 169 -24.15 13.33 9.28
CA LEU A 169 -24.64 13.54 7.91
C LEU A 169 -23.95 12.60 6.91
N LEU A 170 -22.65 12.32 7.07
CA LEU A 170 -21.95 11.39 6.19
C LEU A 170 -22.52 9.96 6.31
N ARG A 171 -22.78 9.49 7.55
CA ARG A 171 -23.31 8.15 7.81
C ARG A 171 -24.72 7.95 7.25
N ASN A 172 -25.53 8.99 7.25
CA ASN A 172 -26.92 8.95 6.78
C ASN A 172 -27.06 9.36 5.30
N SER A 173 -25.99 9.81 4.64
CA SER A 173 -26.02 10.20 3.23
C SER A 173 -25.81 8.99 2.31
N LEU A 174 -26.44 9.05 1.14
CA LEU A 174 -26.19 8.12 0.05
C LEU A 174 -24.98 8.57 -0.77
N TYR A 175 -24.27 7.61 -1.36
CA TYR A 175 -23.09 7.87 -2.19
C TYR A 175 -23.40 8.83 -3.35
N THR A 176 -24.53 8.62 -4.04
CA THR A 176 -24.93 9.44 -5.20
C THR A 176 -25.09 10.92 -4.88
N GLN A 177 -25.53 11.25 -3.65
CA GLN A 177 -25.66 12.64 -3.21
C GLN A 177 -24.29 13.27 -2.94
N LEU A 178 -23.36 12.48 -2.39
CA LEU A 178 -21.99 12.91 -2.10
C LEU A 178 -21.15 13.08 -3.37
N ASP A 179 -21.33 12.21 -4.38
CA ASP A 179 -20.65 12.31 -5.69
C ASP A 179 -21.13 13.51 -6.51
N GLN A 180 -22.40 13.92 -6.34
CA GLN A 180 -22.96 15.07 -7.04
C GLN A 180 -22.53 16.41 -6.42
N ASP A 181 -22.74 16.58 -5.11
CA ASP A 181 -22.40 17.81 -4.40
C ASP A 181 -22.16 17.52 -2.92
N LEU A 182 -20.90 17.30 -2.58
CA LEU A 182 -20.47 16.92 -1.24
C LEU A 182 -20.76 18.00 -0.20
N ALA A 183 -20.48 19.27 -0.53
CA ALA A 183 -20.72 20.40 0.38
C ALA A 183 -22.22 20.58 0.66
N LYS A 184 -23.09 20.39 -0.35
CA LYS A 184 -24.54 20.47 -0.18
C LYS A 184 -25.11 19.29 0.60
N ALA A 185 -24.60 18.08 0.37
CA ALA A 185 -25.04 16.88 1.08
C ALA A 185 -24.69 16.95 2.58
N LEU A 186 -23.46 17.36 2.89
CA LEU A 186 -22.93 17.45 4.25
C LEU A 186 -23.20 18.79 4.94
N ARG A 187 -23.65 19.82 4.21
CA ARG A 187 -24.05 21.12 4.77
C ARG A 187 -22.95 21.72 5.66
N SER A 188 -23.31 22.18 6.86
CA SER A 188 -22.39 22.81 7.81
C SER A 188 -21.44 21.83 8.51
N THR A 189 -21.53 20.51 8.27
CA THR A 189 -20.59 19.55 8.86
C THR A 189 -19.35 19.35 8.00
N TYR A 190 -19.40 19.71 6.72
CA TYR A 190 -18.26 19.69 5.81
C TYR A 190 -17.33 20.87 6.06
N ILE A 191 -16.03 20.60 6.05
CA ILE A 191 -14.98 21.61 6.20
C ILE A 191 -14.12 21.67 4.94
N ARG A 192 -13.54 20.54 4.54
CA ARG A 192 -12.65 20.42 3.37
C ARG A 192 -12.56 18.97 2.90
N ASP A 193 -12.23 18.78 1.63
CA ASP A 193 -11.80 17.49 1.07
C ASP A 193 -10.53 17.58 0.23
N ASP A 194 -9.86 16.43 0.11
CA ASP A 194 -8.72 16.20 -0.76
C ASP A 194 -8.94 14.95 -1.63
N ASP A 195 -8.64 15.07 -2.92
CA ASP A 195 -8.87 14.04 -3.94
C ASP A 195 -7.59 13.26 -4.27
N TYR A 196 -7.70 11.93 -4.30
CA TYR A 196 -6.61 11.06 -4.70
C TYR A 196 -7.09 9.96 -5.65
N LEU A 197 -6.22 9.58 -6.58
CA LEU A 197 -6.39 8.42 -7.45
C LEU A 197 -5.29 7.41 -7.14
N LEU A 198 -5.69 6.16 -6.91
CA LEU A 198 -4.78 5.06 -6.61
C LEU A 198 -4.93 3.96 -7.67
N ALA A 199 -3.80 3.57 -8.26
CA ALA A 199 -3.72 2.40 -9.12
C ALA A 199 -3.67 1.09 -8.29
N PRO A 200 -4.03 -0.07 -8.86
CA PRO A 200 -3.89 -1.35 -8.17
C PRO A 200 -2.44 -1.60 -7.72
N GLY A 201 -2.26 -2.00 -6.45
CA GLY A 201 -0.94 -2.19 -5.85
C GLY A 201 -0.17 -0.91 -5.52
N GLN A 202 -0.77 0.27 -5.73
CA GLN A 202 -0.09 1.54 -5.49
C GLN A 202 -0.05 1.89 -4.00
N PHE A 203 1.12 2.34 -3.57
CA PHE A 203 1.32 3.04 -2.31
C PHE A 203 1.59 4.53 -2.56
N LYS A 204 0.99 5.40 -1.74
CA LYS A 204 1.21 6.85 -1.78
C LYS A 204 1.23 7.42 -0.36
N PHE A 205 2.27 8.19 -0.04
CA PHE A 205 2.37 8.90 1.23
C PHE A 205 2.05 10.39 1.05
N VAL A 206 1.05 10.88 1.79
CA VAL A 206 0.72 12.30 1.91
C VAL A 206 1.37 12.82 3.19
N ARG A 207 2.18 13.86 3.06
CA ARG A 207 2.93 14.45 4.17
C ARG A 207 1.99 15.10 5.20
N PHE A 208 2.55 15.36 6.38
CA PHE A 208 1.85 16.06 7.45
C PHE A 208 1.31 17.40 6.99
N GLU A 209 0.02 17.61 7.24
CA GLU A 209 -0.67 18.87 7.01
C GLU A 209 -1.54 19.23 8.22
N PRO A 210 -1.59 20.50 8.64
CA PRO A 210 -2.46 20.93 9.72
C PRO A 210 -3.94 20.76 9.36
N ILE A 211 -4.72 20.19 10.27
CA ILE A 211 -6.17 20.12 10.13
C ILE A 211 -6.83 21.43 10.56
N ALA A 212 -8.03 21.67 10.02
CA ALA A 212 -8.81 22.84 10.42
C ALA A 212 -9.18 22.77 11.92
N ALA A 213 -9.28 23.94 12.56
CA ALA A 213 -9.48 24.03 14.01
C ALA A 213 -10.82 23.44 14.49
N ASP A 214 -11.80 23.33 13.59
CA ASP A 214 -13.12 22.76 13.83
C ASP A 214 -13.24 21.29 13.43
N THR A 215 -12.19 20.69 12.84
CA THR A 215 -12.16 19.27 12.45
C THR A 215 -12.20 18.36 13.68
N ARG A 216 -13.20 17.47 13.72
CA ARG A 216 -13.38 16.46 14.77
C ARG A 216 -13.32 15.05 14.22
N PHE A 217 -13.58 14.89 12.94
CA PHE A 217 -13.59 13.61 12.26
C PHE A 217 -12.83 13.71 10.95
N ILE A 218 -12.07 12.66 10.65
CA ILE A 218 -11.50 12.43 9.33
C ILE A 218 -12.27 11.27 8.73
N ALA A 219 -12.81 11.46 7.54
CA ALA A 219 -13.50 10.41 6.79
C ALA A 219 -12.80 10.16 5.47
N VAL A 220 -12.92 8.93 4.97
CA VAL A 220 -12.47 8.55 3.63
C VAL A 220 -13.65 7.94 2.92
N ILE A 221 -13.90 8.39 1.69
CA ILE A 221 -14.87 7.79 0.79
C ILE A 221 -14.17 7.31 -0.48
N ALA A 222 -14.57 6.16 -1.02
CA ALA A 222 -14.02 5.61 -2.25
C ALA A 222 -15.10 5.41 -3.33
N LYS A 223 -14.71 5.66 -4.57
CA LYS A 223 -15.52 5.40 -5.76
C LYS A 223 -15.24 4.00 -6.28
N PHE A 224 -15.90 3.01 -5.69
CA PHE A 224 -15.88 1.64 -6.21
C PHE A 224 -16.83 1.50 -7.42
N ASN A 225 -16.57 0.49 -8.25
CA ASN A 225 -17.38 0.14 -9.40
C ASN A 225 -18.75 -0.42 -8.95
N ASP A 226 -18.80 -1.12 -7.83
CA ASP A 226 -20.02 -1.60 -7.19
C ASP A 226 -20.21 -0.95 -5.81
N ILE A 227 -20.74 0.27 -5.81
CA ILE A 227 -21.05 1.03 -4.58
C ILE A 227 -22.10 0.35 -3.71
N THR A 228 -22.95 -0.52 -4.28
CA THR A 228 -24.07 -1.14 -3.55
C THR A 228 -23.57 -2.20 -2.58
N ASN A 229 -22.56 -2.97 -3.00
CA ASN A 229 -21.98 -4.06 -2.22
C ASN A 229 -20.66 -3.69 -1.54
N ALA A 230 -20.13 -2.49 -1.79
CA ALA A 230 -18.87 -2.01 -1.21
C ALA A 230 -19.06 -1.30 0.14
N ASP A 231 -18.08 -1.46 1.04
CA ASP A 231 -17.92 -0.58 2.19
C ASP A 231 -17.11 0.66 1.79
N TRP A 232 -17.80 1.57 1.12
CA TRP A 232 -17.21 2.72 0.44
C TRP A 232 -16.88 3.89 1.35
N ARG A 233 -17.13 3.81 2.67
CA ARG A 233 -16.81 4.91 3.61
C ARG A 233 -16.23 4.40 4.91
N GLN A 234 -15.28 5.14 5.45
CA GLN A 234 -14.82 4.93 6.81
C GLN A 234 -14.57 6.27 7.50
N VAL A 235 -14.74 6.33 8.82
CA VAL A 235 -14.54 7.56 9.61
C VAL A 235 -13.86 7.28 10.94
N ILE A 236 -12.95 8.18 11.32
CA ILE A 236 -12.25 8.15 12.60
C ILE A 236 -12.37 9.50 13.30
N ARG A 237 -12.42 9.48 14.63
CA ARG A 237 -12.42 10.70 15.44
C ARG A 237 -11.00 11.15 15.73
N ILE A 238 -10.74 12.45 15.59
CA ILE A 238 -9.42 13.05 15.83
C ILE A 238 -9.53 14.25 16.78
N ALA A 239 -8.46 14.51 17.54
CA ALA A 239 -8.36 15.73 18.34
C ALA A 239 -7.84 16.88 17.47
N PRO A 240 -8.45 18.08 17.49
CA PRO A 240 -8.10 19.20 16.61
C PRO A 240 -6.74 19.85 16.91
N ARG A 241 -6.16 19.60 18.09
CA ARG A 241 -4.90 20.23 18.53
C ARG A 241 -4.04 19.23 19.27
N GLY A 242 -2.73 19.50 19.30
CA GLY A 242 -1.83 18.81 20.21
C GLY A 242 -1.25 17.50 19.70
N ARG A 243 -1.48 17.13 18.44
CA ARG A 243 -1.08 15.82 17.92
C ARG A 243 -0.42 15.91 16.55
N GLN A 244 0.51 15.01 16.30
CA GLN A 244 0.93 14.64 14.95
C GLN A 244 0.60 13.16 14.80
N VAL A 245 -0.24 12.82 13.82
CA VAL A 245 -0.69 11.43 13.63
C VAL A 245 -0.56 11.01 12.17
N VAL A 246 -0.24 9.74 11.96
CA VAL A 246 -0.26 9.12 10.65
C VAL A 246 -1.50 8.24 10.56
N LEU A 247 -2.31 8.44 9.53
CA LEU A 247 -3.50 7.64 9.27
C LEU A 247 -3.26 6.73 8.08
N ALA A 248 -3.34 5.41 8.29
CA ALA A 248 -3.30 4.43 7.22
C ALA A 248 -4.68 4.24 6.61
N VAL A 249 -4.74 4.40 5.29
CA VAL A 249 -5.89 4.18 4.43
C VAL A 249 -5.58 3.00 3.53
N THR A 250 -6.08 1.83 3.89
CA THR A 250 -5.94 0.60 3.11
C THR A 250 -7.24 0.34 2.37
N LEU A 251 -7.15 0.25 1.05
CA LEU A 251 -8.22 -0.21 0.20
C LEU A 251 -7.94 -1.66 -0.18
N ASP A 252 -8.87 -2.55 0.16
CA ASP A 252 -8.76 -3.97 -0.17
C ASP A 252 -10.06 -4.49 -0.77
N GLY A 253 -10.00 -5.02 -2.00
CA GLY A 253 -11.17 -5.46 -2.75
C GLY A 253 -12.21 -4.35 -2.97
N MET A 254 -13.19 -4.27 -2.08
CA MET A 254 -14.32 -3.31 -2.11
C MET A 254 -14.59 -2.69 -0.73
N GLN A 255 -13.59 -2.66 0.15
CA GLN A 255 -13.71 -2.08 1.49
C GLN A 255 -12.57 -1.10 1.77
N ILE A 256 -12.82 -0.18 2.69
CA ILE A 256 -11.84 0.79 3.19
C ILE A 256 -11.56 0.51 4.65
N LEU A 257 -10.28 0.38 4.98
CA LEU A 257 -9.79 0.37 6.36
C LEU A 257 -9.06 1.67 6.65
N LEU A 258 -9.49 2.38 7.68
CA LEU A 258 -8.86 3.60 8.18
C LEU A 258 -8.43 3.36 9.62
N GLN A 259 -7.13 3.48 9.88
CA GLN A 259 -6.55 3.27 11.20
C GLN A 259 -5.48 4.31 11.50
N GLU A 260 -5.28 4.61 12.77
CA GLU A 260 -4.12 5.39 13.22
C GLU A 260 -2.92 4.45 13.32
N GLU A 261 -1.82 4.81 12.67
CA GLU A 261 -0.54 4.11 12.79
C GLU A 261 0.12 4.50 14.12
N SER A 262 0.45 3.51 14.95
CA SER A 262 1.04 3.67 16.29
C SER A 262 2.56 3.61 16.30
#